data_AF-A0A496ZRH5-F1
#
_entry.id   AF-A0A496ZRH5-F1
#
_cell.length_a   1.000
_cell.length_b   1.000
_cell.length_c   1.000
_cell.angle_alpha   90.00
_cell.angle_beta   90.00
_cell.angle_gamma   90.00
#
_symmetry.space_group_name_H-M   'P 1'
#
loop_
_entity.id
_entity.type
_entity.pdbx_description
1 polymer ?
#
loop_
_entity_poly.entity_id
_entity_poly.type
_entity_poly.pdbx_seq_one_letter_code
_entity_poly.pdbx_strand_id
1 'polypeptide(L)'
;MKSVERIDIKKRWPIPSYVKFVLMLAVIAGFWGHSCWKKNVGANIQISEIEVMQATMTSADISFYVASRADIPLKKSLLIKLTNVNDELVASRITQIEIPPKTRKKYLKVLQKFERPLNGFEDIGEVTIEVYK
;
A
#
# COMPACT_ATOMS: atom_id res chain seq x y z
N MET A 1 -28.64 -31.83 -62.91
CA MET A 1 -28.14 -32.01 -61.53
C MET A 1 -26.97 -31.05 -61.32
N LYS A 2 -27.12 -30.01 -60.49
CA LYS A 2 -26.01 -29.15 -60.07
C LYS A 2 -25.57 -29.60 -58.67
N SER A 3 -24.34 -30.10 -58.56
CA SER A 3 -23.74 -30.46 -57.28
C SER A 3 -23.50 -29.20 -56.46
N VAL A 4 -24.15 -29.11 -55.30
CA VAL A 4 -23.90 -28.07 -54.30
C VAL A 4 -22.56 -28.39 -53.67
N GLU A 5 -21.52 -27.64 -54.02
CA GLU A 5 -20.23 -27.68 -53.33
C GLU A 5 -20.47 -27.25 -51.87
N ARG A 6 -20.20 -28.17 -50.93
CA ARG A 6 -20.23 -27.86 -49.50
C ARG A 6 -19.10 -26.87 -49.21
N ILE A 7 -19.45 -25.70 -48.68
CA ILE A 7 -18.48 -24.73 -48.18
C ILE A 7 -17.76 -25.37 -46.99
N ASP A 8 -16.49 -25.67 -47.19
CA ASP A 8 -15.64 -26.28 -46.17
C ASP A 8 -15.26 -25.22 -45.12
N ILE A 9 -15.97 -25.21 -43.99
CA ILE A 9 -15.81 -24.25 -42.87
C ILE A 9 -14.48 -24.50 -42.10
N LYS A 10 -13.64 -25.45 -42.54
CA LYS A 10 -12.47 -25.93 -41.78
C LYS A 10 -11.13 -25.27 -42.12
N LYS A 11 -11.12 -24.10 -42.77
CA LYS A 11 -9.86 -23.38 -43.05
C LYS A 11 -9.42 -22.62 -41.80
N ARG A 12 -8.47 -23.17 -41.03
CA ARG A 12 -7.75 -22.40 -40.00
C ARG A 12 -6.83 -21.41 -40.72
N TRP A 13 -7.22 -20.14 -40.80
CA TRP A 13 -6.38 -19.11 -41.39
C TRP A 13 -5.12 -18.94 -40.51
N PRO A 14 -3.91 -19.17 -41.06
CA PRO A 14 -2.70 -18.99 -40.29
C PRO A 14 -2.55 -17.52 -39.94
N ILE A 15 -2.53 -17.21 -38.64
CA ILE A 15 -2.26 -15.86 -38.17
C ILE A 15 -0.84 -15.51 -38.61
N PRO A 16 -0.65 -14.43 -39.39
CA PRO A 16 0.66 -14.03 -39.86
C PRO A 16 1.65 -13.81 -38.72
N SER A 17 2.90 -14.21 -38.90
CA SER A 17 3.93 -14.16 -37.84
C SER A 17 4.16 -12.75 -37.28
N TYR A 18 3.97 -11.70 -38.10
CA TYR A 18 4.08 -10.31 -37.64
C TYR A 18 3.03 -9.95 -36.59
N VAL A 19 1.80 -10.48 -36.70
CA VAL A 19 0.72 -10.22 -35.73
C VAL A 19 1.10 -10.80 -34.38
N LYS A 20 1.66 -12.03 -34.36
CA LYS A 20 2.13 -12.69 -33.14
C LYS A 20 3.25 -11.89 -32.47
N PHE A 21 4.16 -11.35 -33.26
CA PHE A 21 5.27 -10.54 -32.77
C PHE A 21 4.79 -9.22 -32.13
N VAL A 22 3.86 -8.51 -32.78
CA VAL A 22 3.25 -7.28 -32.23
C VAL A 22 2.49 -7.57 -30.94
N LEU A 23 1.75 -8.67 -30.89
CA LEU A 23 1.02 -9.09 -29.69
C LEU A 23 1.98 -9.39 -28.53
N MET A 24 3.11 -10.04 -28.81
CA MET A 24 4.14 -10.31 -27.80
C MET A 24 4.73 -9.00 -27.26
N LEU A 25 5.07 -8.04 -28.13
CA LEU A 25 5.56 -6.73 -27.70
C LEU A 25 4.54 -5.97 -26.85
N ALA A 26 3.26 -6.02 -27.23
CA ALA A 26 2.18 -5.39 -26.46
C ALA A 26 2.06 -5.98 -25.05
N VAL A 27 2.21 -7.30 -24.90
CA VAL A 27 2.19 -7.97 -23.59
C VAL A 27 3.40 -7.55 -22.74
N ILE A 28 4.60 -7.55 -23.32
CA ILE A 28 5.82 -7.14 -22.62
C ILE A 28 5.72 -5.67 -22.19
N ALA A 29 5.29 -4.78 -23.07
CA ALA A 29 5.10 -3.36 -22.78
C ALA A 29 4.03 -3.14 -21.70
N GLY A 30 2.92 -3.88 -21.74
CA GLY A 30 1.87 -3.83 -20.73
C GLY A 30 2.38 -4.25 -19.35
N PHE A 31 3.18 -5.33 -19.28
CA PHE A 31 3.80 -5.78 -18.03
C PHE A 31 4.78 -4.75 -17.48
N TRP A 32 5.58 -4.13 -18.36
CA TRP A 32 6.53 -3.08 -18.00
C TRP A 32 5.83 -1.82 -17.45
N GLY A 33 4.77 -1.36 -18.11
CA GLY A 33 3.96 -0.22 -17.66
C GLY A 33 3.33 -0.45 -16.30
N HIS A 34 2.74 -1.64 -16.08
CA HIS A 34 2.14 -1.99 -14.79
C HIS A 34 3.15 -2.01 -13.64
N SER A 35 4.35 -2.56 -13.89
CA SER A 35 5.43 -2.60 -12.89
C SER A 35 5.94 -1.21 -12.52
N CYS A 36 6.07 -0.31 -13.50
CA CYS A 36 6.53 1.05 -13.27
C CYS A 36 5.55 1.87 -12.43
N TRP A 37 4.24 1.79 -12.73
CA TRP A 37 3.21 2.46 -11.92
C TRP A 37 3.17 1.96 -10.47
N LYS A 38 3.31 0.66 -10.25
CA LYS A 38 3.28 0.10 -8.89
C LYS A 38 4.44 0.59 -8.03
N LYS A 39 5.63 0.82 -8.62
CA LYS A 39 6.81 1.33 -7.90
C LYS A 39 6.65 2.80 -7.48
N ASN A 40 6.08 3.65 -8.35
CA ASN A 40 5.92 5.08 -8.04
C ASN A 40 4.93 5.37 -6.90
N VAL A 41 3.91 4.52 -6.72
CA VAL A 41 2.90 4.73 -5.66
C VAL A 41 3.50 4.58 -4.24
N GLY A 42 4.54 3.76 -4.07
CA GLY A 42 5.20 3.55 -2.77
C GLY A 42 6.24 4.62 -2.41
N ALA A 43 6.91 5.21 -3.41
CA ALA A 43 8.00 6.17 -3.20
C ALA A 43 7.52 7.57 -2.78
N ASN A 44 6.21 7.82 -2.84
CA ASN A 44 5.65 9.16 -2.66
C ASN A 44 5.27 9.51 -1.22
N ILE A 45 5.40 8.58 -0.26
CA ILE A 45 5.00 8.81 1.13
C ILE A 45 6.20 8.62 2.03
N GLN A 46 6.48 9.64 2.84
CA GLN A 46 7.51 9.63 3.86
C GLN A 46 6.85 9.87 5.23
N ILE A 47 7.10 8.96 6.17
CA ILE A 47 6.64 9.08 7.56
C ILE A 47 7.85 9.45 8.41
N SER A 48 7.69 10.44 9.29
CA SER A 48 8.79 10.96 10.11
C SER A 48 8.27 11.49 11.44
N GLU A 49 9.19 11.71 12.40
CA GLU A 49 8.91 12.33 13.71
C GLU A 49 7.76 11.62 14.44
N ILE A 50 7.96 10.32 14.67
CA ILE A 50 7.01 9.49 15.42
C ILE A 50 7.28 9.70 16.90
N GLU A 51 6.29 10.22 17.61
CA GLU A 51 6.39 10.56 19.04
C GLU A 51 5.16 10.07 19.79
N VAL A 52 5.36 9.54 21.00
CA VAL A 52 4.27 9.27 21.94
C VAL A 52 4.07 10.51 22.79
N MET A 53 2.93 11.18 22.64
CA MET A 53 2.61 12.41 23.37
C MET A 53 2.07 12.14 24.77
N GLN A 54 1.21 11.13 24.89
CA GLN A 54 0.59 10.72 26.14
C GLN A 54 0.45 9.20 26.19
N ALA A 55 0.72 8.59 27.34
CA ALA A 55 0.47 7.18 27.57
C ALA A 55 -0.27 7.01 28.90
N THR A 56 -1.29 6.15 28.88
CA THR A 56 -2.02 5.67 30.04
C THR A 56 -1.91 4.15 30.10
N MET A 57 -2.46 3.52 31.13
CA MET A 57 -2.45 2.06 31.24
C MET A 57 -3.18 1.35 30.10
N THR A 58 -4.09 2.03 29.38
CA THR A 58 -4.97 1.41 28.37
C THR A 58 -4.99 2.13 27.02
N SER A 59 -4.32 3.28 26.91
CA SER A 59 -4.27 4.06 25.67
C SER A 59 -2.95 4.81 25.50
N ALA A 60 -2.56 5.07 24.26
CA ALA A 60 -1.42 5.92 23.95
C ALA A 60 -1.73 6.81 22.75
N ASP A 61 -1.34 8.08 22.86
CA ASP A 61 -1.50 9.09 21.85
C ASP A 61 -0.21 9.20 21.05
N ILE A 62 -0.27 8.81 19.79
CA ILE A 62 0.87 8.82 18.89
C ILE A 62 0.71 9.95 17.90
N SER A 63 1.72 10.81 17.82
CA SER A 63 1.82 11.87 16.84
C SER A 63 2.90 11.53 15.81
N PHE A 64 2.61 11.78 14.54
CA PHE A 64 3.55 11.53 13.46
C PHE A 64 3.29 12.48 12.29
N TYR A 65 4.33 12.73 11.50
CA TYR A 65 4.22 13.49 10.26
C TYR A 65 4.20 12.57 9.06
N VAL A 66 3.31 12.88 8.12
CA VAL A 66 3.27 12.24 6.81
C VAL A 66 3.49 13.30 5.75
N ALA A 67 4.54 13.12 4.95
CA ALA A 67 4.83 13.94 3.78
C ALA A 67 4.49 13.16 2.50
N SER A 68 3.73 13.80 1.62
CA SER A 68 3.43 13.28 0.27
C SER A 68 4.17 14.09 -0.78
N ARG A 69 4.84 13.39 -1.70
CA ARG A 69 5.39 13.95 -2.94
C ARG A 69 4.48 13.77 -4.15
N ALA A 70 3.33 13.11 -3.97
CA ALA A 70 2.39 12.87 -5.06
C ALA A 70 1.67 14.15 -5.47
N ASP A 71 1.36 14.27 -6.76
CA ASP A 71 0.52 15.33 -7.34
C ASP A 71 -0.98 15.14 -7.07
N ILE A 72 -1.38 13.95 -6.61
CA ILE A 72 -2.77 13.57 -6.34
C ILE A 72 -2.98 13.22 -4.86
N PRO A 73 -4.20 13.41 -4.32
CA PRO A 73 -4.53 12.96 -2.97
C PRO A 73 -4.45 11.44 -2.87
N LEU A 74 -3.88 10.94 -1.77
CA LEU A 74 -3.70 9.52 -1.51
C LEU A 74 -4.53 9.10 -0.30
N LYS A 75 -5.24 7.98 -0.43
CA LYS A 75 -5.86 7.28 0.72
C LYS A 75 -5.03 6.05 1.02
N LYS A 76 -4.50 5.96 2.24
CA LYS A 76 -3.67 4.84 2.67
C LYS A 76 -4.07 4.36 4.06
N SER A 77 -3.99 3.05 4.22
CA SER A 77 -4.08 2.41 5.52
C SER A 77 -2.69 2.39 6.14
N LEU A 78 -2.57 2.88 7.36
CA LEU A 78 -1.36 2.81 8.16
C LEU A 78 -1.58 1.83 9.30
N LEU A 79 -0.62 0.94 9.50
CA LEU A 79 -0.52 0.08 10.66
C LEU A 79 0.42 0.74 11.67
N ILE A 80 -0.13 1.11 12.81
CA ILE A 80 0.62 1.68 13.94
C ILE A 80 0.82 0.55 14.93
N LYS A 81 2.08 0.24 15.26
CA LYS A 81 2.47 -0.76 16.27
C LYS A 81 3.19 -0.05 17.40
N LEU A 82 2.87 -0.44 18.63
CA LEU A 82 3.54 -0.01 19.84
C LEU A 82 4.13 -1.25 20.50
N THR A 83 5.44 -1.24 20.72
CA THR A 83 6.17 -2.31 21.43
C THR A 83 6.69 -1.81 22.77
N ASN A 84 6.89 -2.75 23.69
CA ASN A 84 7.57 -2.51 24.97
C ASN A 84 9.10 -2.55 24.78
N VAL A 85 9.88 -2.17 25.78
CA VAL A 85 11.35 -2.27 25.81
C VAL A 85 11.88 -3.68 25.54
N ASN A 86 11.04 -4.71 25.76
CA ASN A 86 11.34 -6.11 25.44
C ASN A 86 10.96 -6.52 24.01
N ASP A 87 10.62 -5.58 23.14
CA ASP A 87 10.13 -5.80 21.77
C ASP A 87 8.83 -6.63 21.66
N GLU A 88 8.06 -6.64 22.75
CA GLU A 88 6.75 -7.30 22.78
C GLU A 88 5.65 -6.34 22.32
N LEU A 89 4.71 -6.83 21.51
CA LEU A 89 3.58 -6.03 21.03
C LEU A 89 2.66 -5.65 22.21
N VAL A 90 2.49 -4.35 22.44
CA VAL A 90 1.55 -3.80 23.42
C VAL A 90 0.21 -3.55 22.76
N ALA A 91 0.23 -2.91 21.59
CA ALA A 91 -0.96 -2.56 20.85
C ALA A 91 -0.68 -2.41 19.36
N SER A 92 -1.69 -2.70 18.55
CA SER A 92 -1.68 -2.40 17.13
C SER A 92 -3.01 -1.83 16.66
N ARG A 93 -2.95 -0.92 15.69
CA ARG A 93 -4.15 -0.37 15.06
C ARG A 93 -3.92 -0.05 13.61
N ILE A 94 -4.86 -0.48 12.77
CA ILE A 94 -4.95 -0.04 11.38
C ILE A 94 -5.84 1.20 11.35
N THR A 95 -5.32 2.29 10.76
CA THR A 95 -6.09 3.52 10.55
C THR A 95 -5.95 3.98 9.12
N GLN A 96 -7.06 4.41 8.53
CA GLN A 96 -7.05 5.02 7.22
C GLN A 96 -6.81 6.52 7.36
N ILE A 97 -5.87 7.05 6.59
CA ILE A 97 -5.62 8.48 6.49
C ILE A 97 -5.72 8.93 5.04
N GLU A 98 -6.20 10.15 4.88
CA GLU A 98 -6.18 10.87 3.61
C GLU A 98 -5.01 11.86 3.64
N ILE A 99 -4.12 11.71 2.68
CA ILE A 99 -2.88 12.47 2.56
C ILE A 99 -3.03 13.41 1.36
N PRO A 100 -3.07 14.74 1.59
CA PRO A 100 -3.18 15.69 0.49
C PRO A 100 -1.93 15.68 -0.41
N PRO A 101 -2.05 16.05 -1.68
CA PRO A 101 -0.91 16.13 -2.60
C PRO A 101 0.11 17.16 -2.12
N LYS A 102 1.41 16.90 -2.33
CA LYS A 102 2.54 17.83 -2.06
C LYS A 102 2.53 18.50 -0.68
N THR A 103 2.02 17.81 0.34
CA THR A 103 1.91 18.38 1.69
C THR A 103 2.61 17.52 2.71
N ARG A 104 3.05 18.18 3.79
CA ARG A 104 3.48 17.55 5.04
C ARG A 104 2.43 17.88 6.11
N LYS A 105 1.82 16.86 6.71
CA LYS A 105 0.75 17.03 7.70
C LYS A 105 1.02 16.20 8.94
N LYS A 106 0.76 16.80 10.11
CA LYS A 106 0.79 16.10 11.41
C LYS A 106 -0.52 15.34 11.60
N TYR A 107 -0.43 14.09 12.03
CA TYR A 107 -1.55 13.26 12.43
C TYR A 107 -1.39 12.88 13.90
N LEU A 108 -2.51 12.85 14.62
CA LEU A 108 -2.60 12.34 15.98
C LEU A 108 -3.55 11.13 15.96
N LYS A 109 -3.09 10.00 16.49
CA LYS A 109 -3.87 8.77 16.56
C LYS A 109 -3.74 8.14 17.93
N VAL A 110 -4.91 7.83 18.50
CA VAL A 110 -5.02 7.14 19.78
C VAL A 110 -4.99 5.63 19.53
N LEU A 111 -4.03 4.93 20.10
CA LEU A 111 -4.08 3.49 20.26
C LEU A 111 -4.93 3.18 21.50
N GLN A 112 -5.87 2.25 21.34
CA GLN A 112 -6.73 1.75 22.40
C GLN A 112 -6.76 0.23 22.31
N LYS A 113 -7.24 -0.44 23.37
CA LYS A 113 -7.33 -1.91 23.47
C LYS A 113 -5.96 -2.57 23.43
N PHE A 114 -5.14 -2.26 24.41
CA PHE A 114 -3.84 -2.90 24.53
C PHE A 114 -4.00 -4.37 24.88
N GLU A 115 -3.17 -5.21 24.28
CA GLU A 115 -3.09 -6.63 24.63
C GLU A 115 -2.48 -6.80 26.02
N ARG A 116 -1.66 -5.82 26.45
CA ARG A 116 -1.05 -5.74 27.78
C ARG A 116 -1.09 -4.31 28.31
N PRO A 117 -1.35 -4.10 29.61
CA PRO A 117 -1.31 -2.77 30.21
C PRO A 117 0.12 -2.22 30.23
N LEU A 118 0.26 -0.91 30.05
CA LEU A 118 1.51 -0.20 30.34
C LEU A 118 1.53 0.23 31.80
N ASN A 119 2.65 0.07 32.51
CA ASN A 119 2.77 0.57 33.88
C ASN A 119 3.27 2.02 33.91
N GLY A 120 3.82 2.52 32.80
CA GLY A 120 4.25 3.90 32.64
C GLY A 120 4.84 4.17 31.24
N PHE A 121 5.31 5.40 31.03
CA PHE A 121 6.01 5.79 29.81
C PHE A 121 7.36 5.08 29.62
N GLU A 122 7.97 4.62 30.71
CA GLU A 122 9.25 3.91 30.72
C GLU A 122 9.16 2.50 30.11
N ASP A 123 7.94 1.92 30.08
CA ASP A 123 7.65 0.63 29.45
C ASP A 123 7.48 0.76 27.92
N ILE A 124 7.64 1.95 27.34
CA ILE A 124 7.49 2.13 25.88
C ILE A 124 8.86 1.93 25.23
N GLY A 125 8.95 0.92 24.37
CA GLY A 125 10.15 0.63 23.58
C GLY A 125 10.14 1.39 22.27
N GLU A 126 9.47 0.84 21.26
CA GLU A 126 9.45 1.40 19.91
C GLU A 126 8.02 1.64 19.41
N VAL A 127 7.87 2.67 18.59
CA VAL A 127 6.65 2.91 17.81
C VAL A 127 6.98 2.84 16.33
N THR A 128 6.40 1.86 15.65
CA THR A 128 6.58 1.68 14.22
C THR A 128 5.29 2.01 13.48
N ILE A 129 5.40 2.78 12.39
CA ILE A 129 4.27 3.09 11.51
C ILE A 129 4.61 2.61 10.10
N GLU A 130 3.79 1.69 9.60
CA GLU A 130 3.97 1.05 8.30
C GLU A 130 2.77 1.31 7.39
N VAL A 131 3.00 1.47 6.09
CA VAL A 131 1.92 1.52 5.10
C VAL A 131 1.38 0.10 4.89
N TYR A 132 0.15 -0.14 5.33
CA TYR A 132 -0.54 -1.42 5.19
C TYR A 132 -1.01 -1.61 3.73
N LYS A 133 -0.69 -2.78 3.15
CA LYS A 133 -0.96 -3.10 1.74
C LYS A 133 -2.34 -3.71 1.53
#